data_AF-A0A4Q5SBF8-F1
#
_entry.id   AF-A0A4Q5SBF8-F1
#
_cell.length_a   1.000
_cell.length_b   1.000
_cell.length_c   1.000
_cell.angle_alpha   90.00
_cell.angle_beta   90.00
_cell.angle_gamma   90.00
#
_symmetry.space_group_name_H-M   'P 1'
#
loop_
_entity.id
_entity.type
_entity.pdbx_description
1 polymer ?
#
loop_
_entity_poly.entity_id
_entity_poly.type
_entity_poly.pdbx_seq_one_letter_code
_entity_poly.pdbx_strand_id
1 'polypeptide(L)' 'MIIAVDGPAASGKGTIARALARHFALPHLDTGLLYRAVAATVLRDELDPTQ' A
#
# COMPACT_ATOMS: atom_id res chain seq x y z
N MET A 1 9.57 -16.42 -2.71
CA MET A 1 9.49 -15.52 -3.89
C MET A 1 8.94 -14.19 -3.43
N ILE A 2 9.52 -13.06 -3.86
CA ILE A 2 9.07 -11.70 -3.55
C ILE A 2 8.86 -10.97 -4.88
N ILE A 3 7.74 -10.24 -5.02
CA ILE A 3 7.41 -9.46 -6.22
C ILE A 3 7.12 -8.02 -5.79
N ALA A 4 7.92 -7.07 -6.26
CA ALA A 4 7.67 -5.65 -6.12
C ALA A 4 6.86 -5.14 -7.33
N VAL A 5 5.87 -4.27 -7.09
CA VAL A 5 5.00 -3.71 -8.14
C VAL A 5 4.95 -2.19 -7.98
N ASP A 6 5.75 -1.49 -8.79
CA ASP A 6 5.91 -0.04 -8.74
C ASP A 6 5.31 0.66 -9.97
N GLY A 7 4.95 1.94 -9.79
CA GLY A 7 4.44 2.79 -10.85
C GLY A 7 3.67 4.02 -10.34
N PRO A 8 3.29 4.96 -11.23
CA PRO A 8 2.63 6.20 -10.84
C PRO A 8 1.24 5.98 -10.26
N ALA A 9 0.70 6.97 -9.55
CA ALA A 9 -0.67 6.92 -9.03
C ALA A 9 -1.68 6.59 -10.15
N ALA A 10 -2.76 5.86 -9.81
CA ALA A 10 -3.81 5.43 -10.74
C ALA A 10 -3.40 4.51 -11.91
N SER A 11 -2.15 3.99 -11.97
CA SER A 11 -1.73 3.08 -13.07
C SER A 11 -2.24 1.62 -12.97
N GLY A 12 -3.13 1.30 -12.01
CA GLY A 12 -3.67 -0.06 -11.85
C GLY A 12 -2.83 -1.05 -11.03
N LYS A 13 -1.73 -0.61 -10.41
CA LYS A 13 -0.80 -1.41 -9.58
C LYS A 13 -1.49 -2.34 -8.58
N GLY A 14 -2.41 -1.81 -7.79
CA GLY A 14 -3.11 -2.59 -6.76
C GLY A 14 -4.02 -3.66 -7.35
N THR A 15 -4.51 -3.47 -8.59
CA THR A 15 -5.30 -4.46 -9.31
C THR A 15 -4.41 -5.63 -9.74
N ILE A 16 -3.27 -5.34 -10.39
CA ILE A 16 -2.35 -6.39 -10.85
C ILE A 16 -1.65 -7.09 -9.68
N ALA A 17 -1.27 -6.37 -8.61
CA ALA A 17 -0.65 -6.96 -7.42
C ALA A 17 -1.57 -7.98 -6.73
N ARG A 18 -2.88 -7.69 -6.61
CA ARG A 18 -3.88 -8.66 -6.12
C ARG A 18 -4.06 -9.86 -7.03
N ALA A 19 -3.97 -9.67 -8.35
CA ALA A 19 -4.05 -10.78 -9.30
C ALA A 19 -2.83 -11.70 -9.17
N LEU A 20 -1.62 -11.13 -9.10
CA LEU A 20 -0.36 -11.86 -8.92
C LEU A 20 -0.34 -12.64 -7.60
N ALA A 21 -0.75 -12.00 -6.50
CA ALA A 21 -0.82 -12.64 -5.19
C ALA A 21 -1.72 -13.89 -5.20
N ARG A 22 -2.90 -13.81 -5.83
CA ARG A 22 -3.80 -14.96 -5.98
C ARG A 22 -3.21 -16.05 -6.87
N HIS A 23 -2.61 -15.66 -8.01
CA HIS A 23 -2.03 -16.61 -8.96
C HIS A 23 -0.88 -17.43 -8.35
N PHE A 24 -0.02 -16.78 -7.57
CA PHE A 24 1.16 -17.42 -6.96
C PHE A 24 0.94 -17.86 -5.52
N ALA A 25 -0.28 -17.77 -4.98
CA ALA A 25 -0.60 -18.04 -3.58
C ALA A 25 0.33 -17.29 -2.59
N LEU A 26 0.59 -16.01 -2.87
CA LEU A 26 1.41 -15.13 -2.03
C LEU A 26 0.52 -14.20 -1.19
N PRO A 27 0.98 -13.77 0.00
CA PRO A 27 0.36 -12.66 0.71
C PRO A 27 0.49 -11.36 -0.10
N HIS A 28 -0.50 -10.45 0.06
CA HIS A 28 -0.54 -9.17 -0.63
C HIS A 28 -0.38 -8.00 0.36
N LEU A 29 0.68 -7.20 0.18
CA LEU A 29 0.95 -6.00 0.97
C LEU A 29 0.69 -4.74 0.12
N ASP A 30 -0.26 -3.90 0.54
CA ASP A 30 -0.55 -2.60 -0.09
C ASP A 30 0.09 -1.48 0.73
N THR A 31 1.28 -1.05 0.33
CA THR A 31 2.02 0.02 1.02
C THR A 31 1.29 1.36 0.96
N GLY A 32 0.49 1.61 -0.09
CA GLY A 32 -0.32 2.81 -0.20
C GLY A 32 -1.40 2.89 0.88
N LEU A 33 -2.04 1.76 1.22
CA LEU A 33 -2.97 1.69 2.35
C LEU A 33 -2.25 1.89 3.68
N LEU A 34 -1.06 1.33 3.84
CA LEU A 34 -0.26 1.52 5.06
C LEU A 34 0.03 3.00 5.31
N TYR A 35 0.58 3.72 4.32
CA TYR A 35 0.86 5.15 4.46
C TYR A 35 -0.41 5.98 4.72
N ARG A 36 -1.53 5.65 4.07
CA ARG A 36 -2.81 6.32 4.34
C ARG A 36 -3.34 6.06 5.74
N ALA A 37 -3.18 4.85 6.26
CA ALA A 37 -3.58 4.52 7.62
C ALA A 37 -2.74 5.29 8.65
N VAL A 38 -1.42 5.38 8.44
CA VAL A 38 -0.53 6.20 9.27
C VAL A 38 -0.94 7.67 9.23
N ALA A 39 -1.12 8.24 8.04
CA ALA A 39 -1.56 9.63 7.89
C ALA A 39 -2.92 9.88 8.56
N ALA A 40 -3.86 8.95 8.45
CA ALA A 40 -5.17 9.05 9.10
C ALA A 40 -5.05 9.04 10.64
N THR A 41 -4.10 8.29 11.20
CA THR A 41 -3.82 8.30 12.64
C THR A 41 -3.20 9.61 13.09
N VAL A 42 -2.18 10.11 12.37
CA VAL A 42 -1.57 11.42 12.65
C VAL A 42 -2.62 12.53 12.67
N LEU A 43 -3.51 12.57 11.68
CA LEU A 43 -4.58 13.57 11.60
C LEU A 43 -5.62 13.43 12.71
N ARG A 44 -5.98 12.20 13.08
CA ARG A 44 -6.98 11.92 14.13
C ARG A 44 -6.47 12.29 15.51
N ASP A 45 -5.18 12.05 15.75
CA ASP A 45 -4.55 12.22 17.04
C ASP A 45 -3.87 13.61 17.17
N GLU A 46 -4.11 14.50 16.19
CA GLU A 46 -3.56 15.86 16.12
C GLU A 46 -2.04 15.93 16.28
N LEU A 47 -1.34 14.89 15.80
CA LEU A 47 0.11 14.80 15.86
C LEU A 47 0.74 15.66 14.76
N ASP A 48 1.88 16.28 15.05
CA ASP A 48 2.69 16.95 14.05
C ASP A 48 3.57 15.90 13.34
N PRO A 49 3.41 15.70 12.01
CA PRO A 49 4.23 14.74 11.26
C PRO A 49 5.70 15.16 11.11
N THR A 50 6.07 16.35 11.58
CA THR A 50 7.43 16.90 11.50
C THR A 50 8.18 16.94 12.83
N GLN A 51 7.52 16.60 13.94
CA GLN A 51 8.13 16.48 15.27
C GLN A 51 8.73 15.09 15.50
#